data_AF-A0AAW4VJM6-F1
#
_entry.id   AF-A0AAW4VJM6-F1
#
_cell.length_a   1.000
_cell.length_b   1.000
_cell.length_c   1.000
_cell.angle_alpha   90.00
_cell.angle_beta   90.00
_cell.angle_gamma   90.00
#
_symmetry.space_group_name_H-M   'P 1'
#
loop_
_entity.id
_entity.type
_entity.pdbx_description
1 polymer ?
#
loop_
_entity_poly.entity_id
_entity_poly.type
_entity_poly.pdbx_seq_one_letter_code
_entity_poly.pdbx_strand_id
1 'polypeptide(L)'
;MYKAVKEEKQKRTHKESYEIYGSPKITELLNKKGDKVSQKYVYSIMKENNIKAKYIKPYIQTTVSHDFSDKLKNLLNRHYNPT
;
A
#
# COMPACT_ATOMS: atom_id res chain seq x y z
N MET A 1 12.40 12.36 29.04
CA MET A 1 11.52 11.15 28.95
C MET A 1 10.43 11.26 27.88
N TYR A 2 9.62 12.34 27.83
CA TYR A 2 8.45 12.42 26.94
C TYR A 2 8.71 12.22 25.45
N LYS A 3 9.83 12.75 24.92
CA LYS A 3 10.21 12.57 23.50
C LYS A 3 10.45 11.09 23.17
N ALA A 4 11.24 10.39 23.99
CA ALA A 4 11.60 8.99 23.78
C ALA A 4 10.36 8.07 23.77
N VAL A 5 9.42 8.28 24.69
CA VAL A 5 8.18 7.49 24.75
C VAL A 5 7.35 7.66 23.47
N LYS A 6 7.23 8.88 22.94
CA LYS A 6 6.49 9.13 21.69
C LYS A 6 7.20 8.54 20.47
N GLU A 7 8.52 8.61 20.46
CA GLU A 7 9.35 8.03 19.41
C GLU A 7 9.24 6.50 19.36
N GLU A 8 9.26 5.81 20.51
CA GLU A 8 9.05 4.36 20.55
C GLU A 8 7.66 3.97 20.04
N LYS A 9 6.62 4.72 20.41
CA LYS A 9 5.26 4.49 19.89
C LYS A 9 5.18 4.64 18.37
N GLN A 10 5.88 5.64 17.80
CA GLN A 10 5.97 5.84 16.35
C GLN A 10 6.68 4.66 15.68
N LYS A 11 7.85 4.26 16.19
CA LYS A 11 8.62 3.10 15.70
C LYS A 11 7.79 1.83 15.73
N ARG A 12 7.07 1.58 16.83
CA ARG A 12 6.19 0.42 16.99
C ARG A 12 5.05 0.43 15.96
N THR A 13 4.37 1.57 15.79
CA THR A 13 3.27 1.70 14.81
C THR A 13 3.77 1.51 13.37
N HIS A 14 4.97 2.01 13.04
CA HIS A 14 5.57 1.79 11.73
C HIS A 14 5.89 0.31 11.48
N LYS A 15 6.46 -0.38 12.48
CA LYS A 15 6.74 -1.82 12.41
C LYS A 15 5.45 -2.67 12.33
N GLU A 16 4.42 -2.32 13.09
CA GLU A 16 3.06 -2.91 13.00
C GLU A 16 2.47 -2.78 11.59
N SER A 17 2.84 -1.72 10.86
CA SER A 17 2.41 -1.51 9.47
C SER A 17 3.30 -2.17 8.41
N TYR A 18 4.19 -3.09 8.80
CA TYR A 18 5.19 -3.70 7.91
C TYR A 18 6.05 -2.68 7.16
N GLU A 19 6.33 -1.55 7.81
CA GLU A 19 7.11 -0.43 7.26
C GLU A 19 6.46 0.27 6.06
N ILE A 20 5.20 -0.05 5.73
CA ILE A 20 4.50 0.50 4.56
C ILE A 20 4.12 1.96 4.81
N TYR A 21 3.72 2.28 6.03
CA TYR A 21 3.13 3.59 6.33
C TYR A 21 4.18 4.66 6.58
N GLY A 22 3.99 5.81 5.93
CA GLY A 22 4.78 7.01 6.13
C GLY A 22 4.21 7.94 7.21
N SER A 23 4.85 9.11 7.35
CA SER A 23 4.46 10.15 8.30
C SER A 23 2.96 10.50 8.26
N PRO A 24 2.30 10.69 7.09
CA PRO A 24 0.87 11.00 7.07
C PRO A 24 0.01 9.95 7.75
N LYS A 25 0.21 8.67 7.39
CA LYS A 25 -0.65 7.57 7.89
C LYS A 25 -0.35 7.20 9.33
N ILE A 26 0.92 7.28 9.74
CA ILE A 26 1.31 7.11 11.15
C ILE A 26 0.69 8.21 12.01
N THR A 27 0.68 9.47 11.54
CA THR A 27 0.07 10.60 12.27
C THR A 27 -1.42 10.36 12.51
N GLU A 28 -2.16 9.94 11.49
CA GLU A 28 -3.58 9.59 11.64
C GLU A 28 -3.80 8.48 12.67
N LEU A 29 -2.99 7.42 12.63
CA LEU A 29 -3.10 6.30 13.55
C LEU A 29 -2.81 6.72 15.00
N LEU A 30 -1.79 7.54 15.22
CA LEU A 30 -1.46 8.05 16.56
C LEU A 30 -2.56 8.97 17.10
N ASN A 31 -3.10 9.86 16.25
CA ASN A 31 -4.21 10.72 16.64
C ASN A 31 -5.47 9.91 16.98
N LYS A 32 -5.76 8.84 16.22
CA LYS A 32 -6.86 7.91 16.53
C LYS A 32 -6.64 7.15 17.83
N LYS A 33 -5.40 6.82 18.18
CA LYS A 33 -5.02 6.21 19.47
C LYS A 33 -5.00 7.22 20.64
N GLY A 34 -5.32 8.49 20.41
CA GLY A 34 -5.36 9.56 21.42
C GLY A 34 -4.03 10.31 21.63
N ASP A 35 -2.96 9.92 20.94
CA ASP A 35 -1.68 10.59 20.98
C ASP A 35 -1.68 11.78 20.00
N LYS A 36 -2.26 12.93 20.41
CA LYS A 36 -2.28 14.16 19.60
C LYS A 36 -0.86 14.55 19.17
N VAL A 37 -0.56 14.38 17.88
CA VAL A 37 0.73 14.70 17.26
C VAL A 37 0.54 15.39 15.91
N SER A 38 1.46 16.30 15.57
CA SER A 38 1.52 16.91 14.26
C SER A 38 2.33 16.05 13.28
N GLN A 39 1.99 16.11 12.00
CA GLN A 39 2.70 15.37 10.95
C GLN A 39 4.18 15.79 10.86
N LYS A 40 4.48 17.08 11.03
CA LYS A 40 5.86 17.60 11.05
C LYS A 40 6.70 16.95 12.15
N TYR A 41 6.11 16.73 13.33
CA TYR A 41 6.79 16.04 14.43
C TYR A 41 7.08 14.57 14.07
N VAL A 42 6.08 13.84 13.57
CA VAL A 42 6.27 12.45 13.11
C VAL A 42 7.34 12.37 12.02
N TYR A 43 7.34 13.30 11.07
CA TYR A 43 8.36 13.37 10.02
C TYR A 43 9.77 13.62 10.56
N SER A 44 9.94 14.54 11.52
CA SER A 44 11.25 14.81 12.13
C SER A 44 11.83 13.55 12.75
N ILE A 45 11.03 12.82 13.53
CA ILE A 45 11.47 11.59 14.19
C ILE A 45 11.77 10.49 13.18
N MET A 46 10.95 10.32 12.14
CA MET A 46 11.24 9.37 11.06
C MET A 46 12.58 9.70 10.38
N LYS A 47 12.84 10.98 10.10
CA LYS A 47 14.09 11.46 9.49
C LYS A 47 15.30 11.26 10.41
N GLU A 48 15.19 11.64 11.68
CA GLU A 48 16.24 11.46 12.71
C GLU A 48 16.63 9.97 12.86
N ASN A 49 15.67 9.06 12.67
CA ASN A 49 15.88 7.62 12.80
C ASN A 49 16.14 6.88 11.48
N ASN A 50 16.29 7.59 10.36
CA ASN A 50 16.45 7.00 9.03
C ASN A 50 15.31 6.01 8.64
N ILE A 51 14.12 6.22 9.18
CA ILE A 51 12.93 5.40 8.90
C ILE A 51 12.24 5.94 7.64
N LYS A 52 11.97 5.06 6.68
CA LYS A 52 11.33 5.40 5.40
C LYS A 52 10.15 4.47 5.14
N ALA A 53 9.13 4.99 4.50
CA ALA A 53 7.99 4.20 4.05
C ALA A 53 8.41 3.26 2.91
N LYS A 54 8.02 2.00 2.99
CA LYS A 54 8.19 1.00 1.94
C LYS A 54 7.05 1.09 0.94
N TYR A 55 7.39 1.30 -0.32
CA TYR A 55 6.44 1.19 -1.42
C TYR A 55 6.26 -0.27 -1.82
N ILE A 56 5.01 -0.72 -1.93
CA ILE A 56 4.65 -2.04 -2.45
C ILE A 56 3.94 -1.82 -3.79
N LYS A 57 4.51 -2.36 -4.86
CA LYS A 57 3.88 -2.33 -6.18
C LYS A 57 2.61 -3.20 -6.13
N PRO A 58 1.44 -2.71 -6.58
CA PRO A 58 0.25 -3.54 -6.67
C PRO A 58 0.48 -4.69 -7.66
N TYR A 59 -0.13 -5.84 -7.38
CA TYR A 59 -0.13 -6.96 -8.32
C TYR A 59 -0.96 -6.58 -9.55
N ILE A 60 -0.40 -6.77 -10.74
CA ILE A 60 -1.08 -6.51 -12.02
C ILE A 60 -1.06 -7.82 -12.80
N GLN A 61 -2.25 -8.39 -13.05
CA GLN A 61 -2.38 -9.54 -13.95
C GLN A 61 -2.22 -9.06 -15.39
N THR A 62 -1.12 -9.43 -16.04
CA THR A 62 -0.79 -8.99 -17.41
C THR A 62 -1.50 -9.81 -18.49
N THR A 63 -1.93 -11.03 -18.15
CA THR A 63 -2.50 -11.97 -19.11
C THR A 63 -3.73 -12.63 -18.50
N VAL A 64 -4.89 -12.34 -19.08
CA VAL A 64 -6.10 -13.14 -18.89
C VAL A 64 -6.27 -13.92 -20.19
N SER A 65 -5.75 -15.15 -20.25
CA SER A 65 -6.00 -16.04 -21.37
C SER A 65 -7.49 -16.37 -21.37
N HIS A 66 -8.27 -15.61 -22.13
CA HIS A 66 -9.61 -16.04 -22.48
C HIS A 66 -9.43 -17.13 -23.52
N ASP A 67 -9.84 -18.34 -23.16
CA ASP A 67 -10.06 -19.38 -24.14
C ASP A 67 -11.22 -18.94 -25.02
N PHE A 68 -10.91 -18.35 -26.17
CA PHE A 68 -11.90 -17.89 -27.13
C PHE A 68 -12.66 -19.05 -27.77
N SER A 69 -12.29 -20.31 -27.53
CA SER A 69 -12.65 -21.40 -28.43
C SER A 69 -14.10 -21.89 -28.36
N ASP A 70 -14.83 -21.84 -27.24
CA ASP A 70 -16.07 -22.63 -27.19
C ASP A 70 -17.37 -21.83 -27.07
N LYS A 71 -17.29 -20.51 -26.85
CA LYS A 71 -18.48 -19.64 -26.67
C LYS A 71 -18.73 -18.65 -27.80
N LEU A 72 -17.84 -18.54 -28.78
CA LEU A 72 -18.04 -17.65 -29.93
C LEU A 72 -19.08 -18.24 -30.88
N LYS A 73 -20.33 -17.78 -30.74
CA LYS A 73 -21.39 -18.09 -31.71
C LYS A 73 -21.14 -17.31 -33.00
N ASN A 74 -21.08 -18.01 -34.11
CA ASN A 74 -20.99 -17.40 -35.44
C ASN A 74 -22.34 -16.81 -35.87
N LEU A 75 -22.66 -15.61 -35.39
CA LEU A 75 -23.93 -14.93 -35.65
C LEU A 75 -24.15 -14.60 -37.14
N LEU A 76 -23.07 -14.48 -37.93
CA LEU A 76 -23.14 -14.19 -39.36
C LEU A 76 -23.13 -15.44 -40.24
N ASN A 77 -23.03 -16.64 -39.63
CA ASN A 77 -22.92 -17.92 -40.30
C ASN A 77 -21.88 -17.95 -41.45
N ARG A 78 -20.77 -17.23 -41.27
CA ARG A 78 -19.69 -17.15 -42.27
C ARG A 78 -18.66 -18.24 -42.01
N HIS A 79 -18.28 -18.97 -43.06
CA HIS A 79 -17.23 -19.98 -42.95
C HIS A 79 -15.86 -19.31 -42.92
N TYR A 80 -15.27 -19.23 -41.74
CA TYR A 80 -13.87 -18.84 -41.58
C TYR A 80 -13.05 -20.13 -41.55
N ASN A 81 -12.21 -20.37 -42.56
CA ASN A 81 -11.23 -21.44 -42.54
C ASN A 81 -9.93 -20.88 -41.95
N PRO A 82 -9.57 -21.21 -40.70
CA PRO A 82 -8.24 -20.92 -40.20
C PRO A 82 -7.28 -21.90 -40.86
N THR A 83 -6.45 -21.41 -41.77
CA THR A 83 -5.21 -22.11 -42.20
C THR A 83 -4.17 -22.01 -41.11
#